data_AF-A0A8J4S3Q0-F1
#
_entry.id   AF-A0A8J4S3Q0-F1
#
_cell.length_a   1.000
_cell.length_b   1.000
_cell.length_c   1.000
_cell.angle_alpha   90.00
_cell.angle_beta   90.00
_cell.angle_gamma   90.00
#
_symmetry.space_group_name_H-M   'P 1'
#
loop_
_entity.id
_entity.type
_entity.pdbx_description
1 polymer ?
#
loop_
_entity_poly.entity_id
_entity_poly.type
_entity_poly.pdbx_seq_one_letter_code
_entity_poly.pdbx_strand_id
1 'polypeptide(L)'
;MQKKIKKNIKQRYLFKNFEKNRLTLKILSKNLNIKKDLRWKLQQKWFFFHQNSSITRIKNLCVLTGRSKSIYRLFKISRIQLRKLASKGSLPGVSKYSW
;
A
#
# COMPACT_ATOMS: atom_id res chain seq x y z
N MET A 1 -17.19 4.39 7.77
CA MET A 1 -16.27 4.21 6.61
C MET A 1 -15.03 5.12 6.68
N GLN A 2 -15.19 6.40 7.05
CA GLN A 2 -14.11 7.39 7.21
C GLN A 2 -12.95 6.94 8.11
N LYS A 3 -13.21 6.23 9.21
CA LYS A 3 -12.17 5.66 10.10
C LYS A 3 -11.17 4.76 9.36
N LYS A 4 -11.65 3.94 8.42
CA LYS A 4 -10.80 3.03 7.62
C LYS A 4 -9.92 3.82 6.64
N ILE A 5 -10.44 4.89 6.06
CA ILE A 5 -9.70 5.81 5.17
C ILE A 5 -8.59 6.50 5.97
N LYS A 6 -8.93 7.13 7.10
CA LYS A 6 -7.96 7.78 8.01
C LYS A 6 -6.87 6.80 8.47
N LYS A 7 -7.24 5.57 8.83
CA LYS A 7 -6.28 4.50 9.18
C LYS A 7 -5.29 4.21 8.05
N ASN A 8 -5.79 4.06 6.81
CA ASN A 8 -4.95 3.76 5.66
C ASN A 8 -4.03 4.94 5.28
N ILE A 9 -4.51 6.18 5.43
CA ILE A 9 -3.68 7.39 5.28
C ILE A 9 -2.54 7.38 6.30
N LYS A 10 -2.83 7.11 7.57
CA LYS A 10 -1.81 6.98 8.62
C LYS A 10 -0.79 5.89 8.29
N GLN A 11 -1.22 4.74 7.79
CA GLN A 11 -0.32 3.65 7.38
C GLN A 11 0.58 4.06 6.22
N ARG A 12 0.06 4.77 5.22
CA ARG A 12 0.85 5.30 4.10
C ARG A 12 1.92 6.30 4.56
N TYR A 13 1.57 7.18 5.50
CA TYR A 13 2.53 8.11 6.10
C TYR A 13 3.66 7.38 6.85
N LEU A 14 3.29 6.41 7.70
CA LEU A 14 4.28 5.59 8.41
C LEU A 14 5.18 4.81 7.45
N PHE A 15 4.61 4.23 6.39
CA PHE A 15 5.39 3.54 5.37
C PHE A 15 6.39 4.48 4.69
N LYS A 16 5.94 5.66 4.24
CA LYS A 16 6.82 6.67 3.61
C LYS A 16 8.03 7.02 4.48
N ASN A 17 7.84 7.12 5.80
CA ASN A 17 8.91 7.51 6.71
C ASN A 17 9.87 6.37 7.04
N PHE A 18 9.38 5.14 7.19
CA PHE A 18 10.15 4.03 7.76
C PHE A 18 10.57 2.94 6.75
N GLU A 19 10.09 3.00 5.51
CA GLU A 19 10.35 1.95 4.49
C GLU A 19 11.84 1.69 4.30
N LYS A 20 12.64 2.75 4.07
CA LYS A 20 14.08 2.63 3.82
C LYS A 20 14.79 1.91 4.97
N ASN A 21 14.60 2.39 6.20
CA ASN A 21 15.22 1.81 7.40
C ASN A 21 14.76 0.36 7.64
N ARG A 22 13.49 0.06 7.36
CA ARG A 22 12.97 -1.31 7.52
C ARG A 22 13.57 -2.27 6.48
N LEU A 23 13.73 -1.82 5.24
CA LEU A 23 14.32 -2.60 4.15
C LEU A 23 15.81 -2.86 4.40
N THR A 24 16.57 -1.83 4.78
CA THR A 24 18.01 -1.98 5.08
C THR A 24 18.22 -3.01 6.20
N LEU A 25 17.49 -2.90 7.31
CA LEU A 25 17.58 -3.86 8.41
C LEU A 25 17.19 -5.28 7.99
N LYS A 26 16.16 -5.44 7.16
CA LYS A 26 15.72 -6.74 6.65
C LYS A 26 16.74 -7.38 5.71
N ILE A 27 17.42 -6.58 4.88
CA ILE A 27 18.44 -7.06 3.95
C ILE A 27 19.69 -7.45 4.74
N LEU A 28 20.16 -6.58 5.63
CA LEU A 28 21.36 -6.83 6.44
C LEU A 28 21.18 -8.02 7.39
N SER A 29 20.00 -8.19 8.00
CA SER A 29 19.76 -9.35 8.88
C SER A 29 19.80 -10.69 8.15
N LYS A 30 19.46 -10.70 6.86
CA LYS A 30 19.49 -11.90 6.00
C LYS A 30 20.86 -12.20 5.37
N ASN A 31 21.78 -11.24 5.39
CA ASN A 31 23.08 -11.39 4.73
C ASN A 31 24.01 -12.33 5.52
N LEU A 32 24.35 -13.49 4.94
CA LEU A 32 25.17 -14.52 5.59
C LEU A 32 26.64 -14.12 5.81
N ASN A 33 27.16 -13.16 5.04
CA ASN A 33 28.55 -12.70 5.13
C ASN A 33 28.83 -11.92 6.42
N ILE A 34 27.79 -11.48 7.12
CA ILE A 34 27.89 -10.70 8.35
C ILE A 34 27.97 -11.63 9.57
N LYS A 35 28.78 -11.24 10.56
CA LYS A 35 28.88 -11.92 11.87
C LYS A 35 27.49 -12.21 12.45
N LYS A 36 27.32 -13.43 12.99
CA LYS A 36 26.04 -13.92 13.53
C LYS A 36 25.45 -13.01 14.61
N ASP A 37 26.28 -12.51 15.52
CA ASP A 37 25.83 -11.63 16.60
C ASP A 37 25.25 -10.30 16.10
N LEU A 38 25.87 -9.74 15.06
CA LEU A 38 25.38 -8.51 14.43
C LEU A 38 24.05 -8.77 13.72
N ARG A 39 23.91 -9.91 13.02
CA ARG A 39 22.62 -10.32 12.42
C ARG A 39 21.52 -10.44 13.46
N TRP A 40 21.82 -11.07 14.61
CA TRP A 40 20.87 -11.22 15.71
C TRP A 40 20.40 -9.85 16.25
N LYS A 41 21.34 -8.92 16.47
CA LYS A 41 21.00 -7.53 16.89
C LYS A 41 20.14 -6.80 15.86
N LEU A 42 20.45 -6.93 14.57
CA LEU A 42 19.65 -6.34 13.49
C LEU A 42 18.25 -6.94 13.41
N GLN A 43 18.13 -8.25 13.64
CA GLN A 43 16.85 -8.95 13.64
C GLN A 43 15.97 -8.54 14.82
N GLN A 44 16.55 -8.36 16.00
CA GLN A 44 15.84 -7.77 17.16
C GLN A 44 15.34 -6.37 16.83
N LYS A 45 16.21 -5.49 16.31
CA LYS A 45 15.80 -4.14 15.90
C LYS A 45 14.65 -4.19 14.91
N TRP A 46 14.72 -5.07 13.90
CA TRP A 46 13.66 -5.26 12.92
C TRP A 46 12.34 -5.77 13.54
N PHE A 47 12.40 -6.66 14.53
CA PHE A 47 11.22 -7.16 15.23
C PHE A 47 10.49 -6.06 16.01
N PHE A 48 11.23 -5.15 16.64
CA PHE A 48 10.65 -4.01 17.36
C PHE A 48 10.05 -2.92 16.46
N PHE A 49 10.21 -2.99 15.13
CA PHE A 49 9.58 -2.01 14.23
C PHE A 49 8.06 -2.15 14.17
N HIS A 50 7.37 -1.01 14.19
CA HIS A 50 5.91 -0.94 14.09
C HIS A 50 5.36 -1.66 12.86
N GLN A 51 4.43 -2.60 13.04
CA GLN A 51 3.92 -3.44 11.93
C GLN A 51 3.14 -2.64 10.87
N ASN A 52 2.50 -1.52 11.27
CA ASN A 52 1.74 -0.67 10.34
C ASN A 52 2.61 0.12 9.37
N SER A 53 3.94 0.14 9.57
CA SER A 53 4.89 0.69 8.61
C SER A 53 5.12 -0.22 7.40
N SER A 54 4.60 -1.45 7.40
CA SER A 54 4.77 -2.40 6.29
C SER A 54 3.82 -2.11 5.13
N ILE A 55 4.34 -2.18 3.90
CA ILE A 55 3.55 -2.07 2.66
C ILE A 55 2.38 -3.06 2.62
N THR A 56 2.57 -4.27 3.16
CA THR A 56 1.56 -5.34 3.15
C THR A 56 0.30 -4.98 3.94
N ARG A 57 0.37 -4.01 4.86
CA ARG A 57 -0.79 -3.55 5.65
C ARG A 57 -1.60 -2.46 4.95
N ILE A 58 -1.01 -1.79 3.95
CA ILE A 58 -1.68 -0.75 3.17
C ILE A 58 -2.66 -1.41 2.20
N LYS A 59 -3.87 -0.86 2.10
CA LYS A 59 -4.86 -1.30 1.13
C LYS A 59 -5.03 -0.25 0.03
N ASN A 60 -5.34 -0.70 -1.17
CA ASN A 60 -5.92 0.19 -2.16
C ASN A 60 -7.37 0.45 -1.77
N LEU A 61 -7.78 1.71 -1.79
CA LEU A 61 -9.16 2.13 -1.59
C LEU A 61 -9.57 2.98 -2.79
N CYS A 62 -10.86 2.96 -3.12
CA CYS A 62 -11.42 3.93 -4.06
C CYS A 62 -11.18 5.35 -3.52
N VAL A 63 -10.60 6.22 -4.32
CA VAL A 63 -10.30 7.61 -3.91
C VAL A 63 -11.58 8.37 -3.55
N LEU A 64 -12.66 8.15 -4.29
CA LEU A 64 -13.92 8.89 -4.13
C LEU A 64 -14.77 8.34 -2.97
N THR A 65 -14.88 7.02 -2.84
CA THR A 65 -15.83 6.39 -1.91
C THR A 65 -15.18 5.63 -0.75
N GLY A 66 -13.88 5.34 -0.81
CA GLY A 66 -13.20 4.50 0.18
C GLY A 66 -13.53 3.01 0.13
N ARG A 67 -14.25 2.53 -0.90
CA ARG A 67 -14.51 1.10 -1.11
C ARG A 67 -13.18 0.35 -1.31
N SER A 68 -13.01 -0.79 -0.63
CA SER A 68 -11.75 -1.55 -0.63
C SER A 68 -11.65 -2.65 -1.68
N LYS A 69 -12.77 -3.07 -2.28
CA LYS A 69 -12.83 -4.19 -3.24
C LYS A 69 -13.03 -3.70 -4.67
N SER A 70 -12.47 -4.45 -5.62
CA SER A 70 -12.60 -4.24 -7.06
C SER A 70 -12.16 -2.84 -7.49
N ILE A 71 -10.89 -2.53 -7.25
CA ILE A 71 -10.28 -1.24 -7.55
C ILE A 71 -9.39 -1.41 -8.78
N TYR A 72 -9.63 -0.60 -9.80
CA TYR A 72 -8.76 -0.53 -10.96
C TYR A 72 -7.53 0.30 -10.61
N ARG A 73 -6.32 -0.25 -10.79
CA ARG A 73 -5.05 0.39 -10.38
C ARG A 73 -4.76 1.67 -11.17
N LEU A 74 -5.10 1.68 -12.47
CA LEU A 74 -4.98 2.84 -13.37
C LEU A 74 -5.78 4.03 -12.84
N PHE A 75 -7.10 3.85 -12.67
CA PHE A 75 -8.01 4.92 -12.27
C PHE A 75 -8.06 5.17 -10.75
N LYS A 76 -7.54 4.24 -9.93
CA LYS A 76 -7.62 4.26 -8.45
C LYS A 76 -9.05 4.35 -7.89
N ILE A 77 -10.03 3.91 -8.68
CA ILE A 77 -11.45 4.01 -8.38
C ILE A 77 -12.09 2.61 -8.40
N SER A 78 -13.15 2.42 -7.61
CA SER A 78 -13.90 1.16 -7.60
C SER A 78 -14.70 0.94 -8.89
N ARG A 79 -14.97 -0.32 -9.25
CA ARG A 79 -15.78 -0.69 -10.43
C ARG A 79 -17.11 0.06 -10.56
N ILE A 80 -17.78 0.33 -9.43
CA ILE A 80 -19.10 0.99 -9.42
C ILE A 80 -18.97 2.44 -9.88
N GLN A 81 -17.97 3.13 -9.32
CA GLN A 81 -17.73 4.53 -9.61
C GLN A 81 -17.09 4.71 -10.99
N LEU A 82 -16.26 3.76 -11.43
CA LEU A 82 -15.75 3.72 -12.81
C LEU A 82 -16.91 3.63 -13.80
N ARG A 83 -17.85 2.69 -13.61
CA ARG A 83 -19.04 2.56 -14.47
C ARG A 83 -19.85 3.86 -14.51
N LYS A 84 -20.09 4.48 -13.35
CA LYS A 84 -20.83 5.75 -13.28
C LYS A 84 -20.13 6.88 -14.03
N LEU A 85 -18.81 7.00 -13.91
CA LEU A 85 -18.04 8.04 -14.60
C LEU A 85 -17.92 7.77 -16.10
N ALA A 86 -17.76 6.51 -16.51
CA ALA A 86 -17.75 6.11 -17.91
C ALA A 86 -19.09 6.41 -18.60
N SER A 87 -20.22 6.07 -17.95
CA SER A 87 -21.55 6.39 -18.48
C SER A 87 -21.82 7.89 -18.57
N LYS A 88 -21.16 8.71 -17.76
CA LYS A 88 -21.24 10.17 -17.81
C LYS A 88 -20.30 10.79 -18.85
N GLY A 89 -19.44 10.00 -19.50
CA GLY A 89 -18.39 10.52 -20.40
C GLY A 89 -17.28 11.30 -19.68
N SER A 90 -17.16 11.20 -18.35
CA SER A 90 -16.15 11.95 -17.59
C SER A 90 -14.76 11.31 -17.60
N LEU A 91 -14.62 10.12 -18.19
CA LEU A 91 -13.34 9.41 -18.32
C LEU A 91 -12.84 9.53 -19.77
N PRO A 92 -11.65 10.13 -20.00
CA PRO A 92 -11.11 10.27 -21.34
C PRO A 92 -10.73 8.91 -21.92
N GLY A 93 -11.09 8.67 -23.18
CA GLY A 93 -10.74 7.44 -23.90
C GLY A 93 -11.43 6.16 -23.41
N VAL A 94 -12.52 6.28 -22.63
CA VAL A 94 -13.30 5.12 -22.15
C VAL A 94 -14.63 5.07 -22.89
N SER A 95 -14.76 4.13 -23.82
CA SER A 95 -16.01 3.82 -24.52
C SER A 95 -16.42 2.36 -24.29
N LYS A 96 -17.67 2.04 -24.61
CA LYS A 96 -18.07 0.63 -24.72
C LYS A 96 -17.42 0.07 -25.98
N TYR A 97 -16.83 -1.11 -25.85
CA TYR A 97 -16.22 -1.83 -26.97
C TYR A 97 -17.14 -2.98 -27.39
N SER A 98 -17.27 -3.19 -28.70
CA SER A 98 -17.96 -4.31 -29.33
C SER A 98 -16.98 -4.94 -30.32
N TRP A 99 -16.81 -6.26 -30.23
CA TRP A 99 -16.11 -7.08 -31.22
C TRP A 99 -17.13 -7.88 -32.02
#